data_AF-R5ZUX0-F1
#
_entry.id   AF-R5ZUX0-F1
#
_cell.length_a   1.000
_cell.length_b   1.000
_cell.length_c   1.000
_cell.angle_alpha   90.00
_cell.angle_beta   90.00
_cell.angle_gamma   90.00
#
_symmetry.space_group_name_H-M   'P 1'
#
loop_
_entity.id
_entity.type
_entity.pdbx_description
1 polymer ?
#
loop_
_entity_poly.entity_id
_entity_poly.type
_entity_poly.pdbx_seq_one_letter_code
_entity_poly.pdbx_strand_id
1 'polypeptide(L)'
;MKDLHHSCQGESHILSNKVCQDSSYSSTSDTMSIAIVCDGHGGARYFRSDVGSRFAVDATKECVQAFVSEIDVNLFKNKPFTQKEALSSEASSNIYTKDTNVDKALRQLFSSIIYCWREKITQHSQSTPLSEKEKSSIKADYLSDFEKGIGIEKTYGCTLMCYVYTAHFWFAFHIGDGKCIAFDDNGTWFEPIPWDEKCFLNKTTSLCDSSAIEEFRYCYCGDGNNPIAVFLGSDGIDDSFGETENMVNFYVQILKLINKEGLETAVANIQETLPQLSKIGSKDDMSIACIYDEESLRKKEKNLVGWQKRNIENQLFETNKRILKYKEEITRLGKCDLRNQKLMIDFQYAKQDLSKAFELKHSLANKWNKICEEIDGESYTPYNDEIGWEESYIVESEPTDANCTSTPPSNEAKTNVEDTPADNTNEACYENSEEDTVAELEVDETIEAEEKNMTDMKDKDNNTAEKE
;
A
#
# COMPACT_ATOMS: atom_id res chain seq x y z
N MET A 1 -7.60 -24.88 -7.52
CA MET A 1 -7.16 -23.46 -7.48
C MET A 1 -7.47 -22.78 -8.80
N LYS A 2 -7.54 -21.45 -8.76
CA LYS A 2 -7.65 -20.54 -9.88
C LYS A 2 -6.75 -19.34 -9.58
N ASP A 3 -6.48 -18.54 -10.60
CA ASP A 3 -5.54 -17.44 -10.50
C ASP A 3 -5.92 -16.23 -11.36
N LEU A 4 -5.40 -15.08 -10.97
CA LEU A 4 -5.43 -13.84 -11.74
C LEU A 4 -4.22 -12.97 -11.40
N HIS A 5 -3.83 -12.11 -12.33
CA HIS A 5 -2.87 -11.05 -12.07
C HIS A 5 -3.09 -9.88 -13.04
N HIS A 6 -2.65 -8.69 -12.65
CA HIS A 6 -2.62 -7.53 -13.53
C HIS A 6 -1.58 -6.53 -13.01
N SER A 7 -0.88 -5.88 -13.94
CA SER A 7 -0.03 -4.71 -13.66
C SER A 7 -0.44 -3.57 -14.59
N CYS A 8 -0.50 -2.35 -14.07
CA CYS A 8 -0.73 -1.15 -14.85
C CYS A 8 0.22 -0.01 -14.49
N GLN A 9 0.44 0.87 -15.45
CA GLN A 9 1.27 2.06 -15.29
C GLN A 9 0.58 3.07 -14.38
N GLY A 10 1.33 3.63 -13.44
CA GLY A 10 0.89 4.63 -12.49
C GLY A 10 0.74 6.02 -13.09
N GLU A 11 -0.12 6.84 -12.48
CA GLU A 11 -0.36 8.21 -12.93
C GLU A 11 0.92 9.05 -12.93
N SER A 12 1.80 8.89 -11.94
CA SER A 12 3.08 9.61 -11.86
C SER A 12 4.04 9.21 -13.00
N HIS A 13 4.06 7.93 -13.38
CA HIS A 13 4.85 7.41 -14.49
C HIS A 13 4.31 7.88 -15.84
N ILE A 14 2.99 7.95 -16.00
CA ILE A 14 2.35 8.56 -17.17
C ILE A 14 2.77 10.04 -17.30
N LEU A 15 2.65 10.82 -16.22
CA LEU A 15 2.99 12.25 -16.22
C LEU A 15 4.48 12.52 -16.46
N SER A 16 5.35 11.63 -16.02
CA SER A 16 6.81 11.73 -16.20
C SER A 16 7.34 10.99 -17.43
N ASN A 17 6.45 10.40 -18.25
CA ASN A 17 6.80 9.60 -19.43
C ASN A 17 7.81 8.47 -19.11
N LYS A 18 7.63 7.82 -17.96
CA LYS A 18 8.31 6.58 -17.56
C LYS A 18 7.44 5.38 -17.89
N VAL A 19 8.03 4.23 -18.18
CA VAL A 19 7.28 2.98 -18.36
C VAL A 19 6.80 2.43 -17.01
N CYS A 20 5.82 1.52 -17.04
CA CYS A 20 5.50 0.71 -15.87
C CYS A 20 6.73 -0.14 -15.47
N GLN A 21 7.19 0.02 -14.23
CA GLN A 21 8.34 -0.65 -13.64
C GLN A 21 7.92 -1.88 -12.82
N ASP A 22 6.64 -2.00 -12.52
CA ASP A 22 5.97 -3.14 -11.91
C ASP A 22 5.86 -4.37 -12.82
N SER A 23 5.77 -5.55 -12.22
CA SER A 23 5.47 -6.80 -12.92
C SER A 23 4.75 -7.79 -12.01
N SER A 24 3.68 -8.39 -12.53
CA SER A 24 2.91 -9.43 -11.87
C SER A 24 2.81 -10.68 -12.73
N TYR A 25 2.65 -11.83 -12.09
CA TYR A 25 2.41 -13.10 -12.75
C TYR A 25 1.60 -14.02 -11.87
N SER A 26 0.73 -14.81 -12.48
CA SER A 26 0.08 -15.93 -11.84
C SER A 26 -0.08 -17.10 -12.81
N SER A 27 -0.06 -18.32 -12.27
CA SER A 27 -0.47 -19.50 -13.05
C SER A 27 -0.85 -20.66 -12.15
N THR A 28 -1.88 -21.41 -12.57
CA THR A 28 -2.29 -22.68 -11.98
C THR A 28 -2.04 -23.83 -12.95
N SER A 29 -1.41 -24.90 -12.47
CA SER A 29 -1.26 -26.18 -13.15
C SER A 29 -1.76 -27.33 -12.26
N ASP A 30 -1.65 -28.56 -12.76
CA ASP A 30 -1.96 -29.77 -11.98
C ASP A 30 -0.99 -30.01 -10.80
N THR A 31 0.20 -29.41 -10.85
CA THR A 31 1.26 -29.63 -9.84
C THR A 31 1.33 -28.52 -8.80
N MET A 32 1.10 -27.28 -9.21
CA MET A 32 1.18 -26.13 -8.32
C MET A 32 0.38 -24.93 -8.83
N SER A 33 0.13 -23.98 -7.93
CA SER A 33 -0.31 -22.63 -8.26
C SER A 33 0.71 -21.64 -7.73
N ILE A 34 0.99 -20.60 -8.50
CA ILE A 34 2.00 -19.59 -8.15
C ILE A 34 1.47 -18.19 -8.47
N ALA A 35 1.67 -17.26 -7.56
CA ALA A 35 1.48 -15.83 -7.77
C ALA A 35 2.78 -15.09 -7.42
N ILE A 36 3.15 -14.11 -8.22
CA ILE A 36 4.37 -13.30 -8.07
C ILE A 36 4.02 -11.84 -8.33
N VAL A 37 4.55 -10.94 -7.51
CA VAL A 37 4.56 -9.49 -7.75
C VAL A 37 5.96 -8.96 -7.47
N CYS A 38 6.48 -8.16 -8.39
CA CYS A 38 7.75 -7.43 -8.27
C CYS A 38 7.49 -5.97 -8.60
N ASP A 39 7.77 -5.07 -7.67
CA ASP A 39 7.73 -3.63 -7.90
C ASP A 39 9.15 -3.10 -8.14
N GLY A 40 9.30 -2.32 -9.21
CA GLY A 40 10.58 -1.80 -9.68
C GLY A 40 10.84 -0.39 -9.17
N HIS A 41 12.01 -0.15 -8.60
CA HIS A 41 12.33 1.14 -7.96
C HIS A 41 12.22 2.35 -8.90
N GLY A 42 11.54 3.40 -8.44
CA GLY A 42 11.32 4.64 -9.21
C GLY A 42 12.47 5.66 -9.22
N GLY A 43 13.51 5.45 -8.41
CA GLY A 43 14.64 6.38 -8.27
C GLY A 43 15.56 6.45 -9.49
N ALA A 44 16.26 7.58 -9.68
CA ALA A 44 17.08 7.85 -10.88
C ALA A 44 18.21 6.84 -11.16
N ARG A 45 18.65 6.08 -10.14
CA ARG A 45 19.66 5.01 -10.30
C ARG A 45 19.09 3.75 -10.97
N TYR A 46 17.79 3.54 -10.85
CA TYR A 46 17.08 2.30 -11.16
C TYR A 46 16.41 2.35 -12.55
N PHE A 47 17.10 2.95 -13.53
CA PHE A 47 16.52 3.32 -14.82
C PHE A 47 16.19 2.13 -15.76
N ARG A 48 16.39 0.88 -15.32
CA ARG A 48 15.91 -0.34 -16.00
C ARG A 48 15.12 -1.27 -15.08
N SER A 49 14.51 -0.75 -14.02
CA SER A 49 13.74 -1.59 -13.10
C SER A 49 12.51 -2.23 -13.71
N ASP A 50 11.97 -1.71 -14.81
CA ASP A 50 10.95 -2.40 -15.60
C ASP A 50 11.45 -3.74 -16.17
N VAL A 51 12.71 -3.79 -16.60
CA VAL A 51 13.35 -5.03 -17.04
C VAL A 51 13.69 -5.90 -15.84
N GLY A 52 14.16 -5.28 -14.75
CA GLY A 52 14.53 -5.95 -13.52
C GLY A 52 13.38 -6.72 -12.88
N SER A 53 12.21 -6.11 -12.74
CA SER A 53 11.00 -6.73 -12.18
C SER A 53 10.49 -7.89 -13.05
N ARG A 54 10.48 -7.73 -14.38
CA ARG A 54 10.14 -8.81 -15.32
C ARG A 54 11.09 -10.00 -15.19
N PHE A 55 12.40 -9.77 -15.14
CA PHE A 55 13.35 -10.86 -14.95
C PHE A 55 13.26 -11.48 -13.55
N ALA A 56 12.86 -10.73 -12.53
CA ALA A 56 12.65 -11.28 -11.20
C ALA A 56 11.44 -12.24 -11.19
N VAL A 57 10.37 -11.90 -11.91
CA VAL A 57 9.25 -12.81 -12.17
C VAL A 57 9.72 -14.09 -12.86
N ASP A 58 10.46 -13.95 -13.97
CA ASP A 58 10.94 -15.11 -14.74
C ASP A 58 11.86 -16.01 -13.91
N ALA A 59 12.86 -15.43 -13.23
CA ALA A 59 13.78 -16.15 -12.37
C ALA A 59 13.05 -16.87 -11.24
N THR A 60 12.09 -16.20 -10.60
CA THR A 60 11.29 -16.78 -9.52
C THR A 60 10.47 -17.95 -10.02
N LYS A 61 9.79 -17.81 -11.15
CA LYS A 61 9.02 -18.88 -11.78
C LYS A 61 9.88 -20.11 -12.06
N GLU A 62 11.03 -19.91 -12.73
CA GLU A 62 11.95 -21.00 -13.07
C GLU A 62 12.47 -21.73 -11.81
N CYS A 63 12.93 -20.98 -10.82
CA CYS A 63 13.49 -21.56 -9.59
C CYS A 63 12.43 -22.24 -8.72
N VAL A 64 11.22 -21.67 -8.62
CA VAL A 64 10.11 -22.29 -7.86
C VAL A 64 9.63 -23.57 -8.55
N GLN A 65 9.52 -23.59 -9.88
CA GLN A 65 9.17 -24.79 -10.62
C GLN A 65 10.15 -25.92 -10.38
N ALA A 66 11.46 -25.63 -10.47
CA ALA A 66 12.51 -26.60 -10.15
C ALA A 66 12.41 -27.08 -8.69
N PHE A 67 12.30 -26.15 -7.74
CA PHE A 67 12.18 -26.46 -6.30
C PHE A 67 11.00 -27.38 -6.01
N VAL A 68 9.79 -27.05 -6.48
CA VAL A 68 8.60 -27.87 -6.24
C VAL A 68 8.72 -29.26 -6.88
N SER A 69 9.39 -29.36 -8.04
CA SER A 69 9.56 -30.65 -8.72
C SER A 69 10.58 -31.58 -8.06
N GLU A 70 11.55 -31.02 -7.32
CA GLU A 70 12.68 -31.77 -6.77
C GLU A 70 12.60 -31.97 -5.25
N ILE A 71 11.84 -31.12 -4.53
CA ILE A 71 11.80 -31.15 -3.07
C ILE A 71 11.08 -32.40 -2.54
N ASP A 72 11.62 -32.98 -1.46
CA ASP A 72 10.92 -34.02 -0.72
C ASP A 72 9.70 -33.39 0.00
N VAL A 73 8.49 -33.80 -0.40
CA VAL A 73 7.22 -33.36 0.19
C VAL A 73 7.20 -33.53 1.72
N ASN A 74 7.90 -34.53 2.26
CA ASN A 74 7.98 -34.76 3.71
C ASN A 74 8.67 -33.61 4.46
N LEU A 75 9.39 -32.73 3.76
CA LEU A 75 9.98 -31.53 4.34
C LEU A 75 8.90 -30.59 4.93
N PHE A 76 7.78 -30.44 4.22
CA PHE A 76 6.66 -29.57 4.61
C PHE A 76 5.46 -30.33 5.18
N LYS A 77 5.31 -31.62 4.88
CA LYS A 77 4.17 -32.42 5.32
C LYS A 77 3.98 -32.38 6.84
N ASN A 78 2.74 -32.15 7.27
CA ASN A 78 2.31 -32.01 8.67
C ASN A 78 3.02 -30.88 9.44
N LYS A 79 3.69 -29.94 8.75
CA LYS A 79 4.24 -28.76 9.40
C LYS A 79 3.11 -27.76 9.65
N PRO A 80 2.95 -27.27 10.89
CA PRO A 80 1.97 -26.22 11.15
C PRO A 80 2.38 -24.94 10.43
N PHE A 81 1.44 -24.03 10.29
CA PHE A 81 1.72 -22.68 9.84
C PHE A 81 2.87 -22.07 10.66
N THR A 82 3.94 -21.68 9.97
CA THR A 82 5.16 -21.13 10.57
C THR A 82 5.56 -19.87 9.81
N GLN A 83 5.94 -18.83 10.54
CA GLN A 83 6.44 -17.56 10.01
C GLN A 83 7.90 -17.36 10.41
N LYS A 84 8.66 -16.69 9.55
CA LYS A 84 10.07 -16.35 9.74
C LYS A 84 10.32 -14.91 9.29
N GLU A 85 10.84 -14.10 10.21
CA GLU A 85 11.25 -12.70 9.96
C GLU A 85 12.57 -12.64 9.17
N ALA A 86 13.04 -11.45 8.83
CA ALA A 86 14.36 -11.25 8.23
C ALA A 86 15.47 -11.64 9.23
N LEU A 87 16.63 -12.09 8.72
CA LEU A 87 17.78 -12.41 9.58
C LEU A 87 18.29 -11.18 10.33
N SER A 88 18.18 -9.98 9.75
CA SER A 88 18.51 -8.73 10.43
C SER A 88 17.61 -8.43 11.63
N SER A 89 16.32 -8.78 11.54
CA SER A 89 15.35 -8.65 12.64
C SER A 89 15.65 -9.68 13.75
N GLU A 90 15.94 -10.93 13.36
CA GLU A 90 16.37 -11.97 14.31
C GLU A 90 17.68 -11.58 15.04
N ALA A 91 18.63 -10.98 14.33
CA ALA A 91 19.88 -10.49 14.91
C ALA A 91 19.64 -9.34 15.91
N SER A 92 18.73 -8.43 15.59
CA SER A 92 18.37 -7.30 16.46
C SER A 92 17.67 -7.74 17.74
N SER A 93 16.83 -8.78 17.67
CA SER A 93 16.17 -9.39 18.84
C SER A 93 17.04 -10.44 19.57
N ASN A 94 18.15 -10.87 18.97
CA ASN A 94 19.01 -11.97 19.42
C ASN A 94 18.26 -13.32 19.57
N ILE A 95 17.27 -13.56 18.69
CA ILE A 95 16.47 -14.78 18.64
C ILE A 95 16.58 -15.37 17.24
N TYR A 96 17.50 -16.31 17.05
CA TYR A 96 17.71 -16.99 15.76
C TYR A 96 16.79 -18.19 15.63
N THR A 97 15.98 -18.21 14.57
CA THR A 97 15.00 -19.29 14.37
C THR A 97 15.18 -20.05 13.06
N LYS A 98 15.98 -19.53 12.12
CA LYS A 98 16.21 -20.11 10.78
C LYS A 98 17.29 -21.20 10.73
N ASP A 99 17.12 -22.32 11.45
CA ASP A 99 18.09 -23.45 11.44
C ASP A 99 17.45 -24.82 11.11
N THR A 100 16.20 -24.84 10.65
CA THR A 100 15.56 -26.08 10.23
C THR A 100 15.98 -26.48 8.81
N ASN A 101 15.68 -27.73 8.42
CA ASN A 101 15.86 -28.17 7.03
C ASN A 101 14.97 -27.40 6.05
N VAL A 102 13.80 -26.92 6.50
CA VAL A 102 12.91 -26.07 5.69
C VAL A 102 13.61 -24.74 5.41
N ASP A 103 14.20 -24.14 6.44
CA ASP A 103 14.93 -22.86 6.31
C ASP A 103 16.12 -22.99 5.35
N LYS A 104 16.87 -24.09 5.44
CA LYS A 104 18.00 -24.37 4.53
C LYS A 104 17.53 -24.52 3.09
N ALA A 105 16.43 -25.23 2.85
CA ALA A 105 15.86 -25.42 1.53
C ALA A 105 15.33 -24.10 0.93
N LEU A 106 14.58 -23.32 1.71
CA LEU A 106 14.05 -22.01 1.27
C LEU A 106 15.18 -21.00 1.04
N ARG A 107 16.21 -20.96 1.90
CA ARG A 107 17.39 -20.12 1.69
C ARG A 107 18.13 -20.50 0.39
N GLN A 108 18.20 -21.78 0.06
CA GLN A 108 18.76 -22.23 -1.21
C GLN A 108 17.90 -21.77 -2.39
N LEU A 109 16.56 -21.88 -2.30
CA LEU A 109 15.65 -21.35 -3.31
C LEU A 109 15.87 -19.84 -3.53
N PHE A 110 15.91 -19.04 -2.47
CA PHE A 110 16.12 -17.59 -2.58
C PHE A 110 17.48 -17.25 -3.18
N SER A 111 18.53 -18.00 -2.81
CA SER A 111 19.86 -17.84 -3.40
C SER A 111 19.86 -18.14 -4.89
N SER A 112 19.14 -19.18 -5.33
CA SER A 112 18.97 -19.52 -6.75
C SER A 112 18.19 -18.43 -7.50
N ILE A 113 17.15 -17.85 -6.90
CA ILE A 113 16.39 -16.75 -7.50
C ILE A 113 17.30 -15.53 -7.71
N ILE A 114 18.01 -15.09 -6.67
CA ILE A 114 18.95 -13.95 -6.77
C ILE A 114 20.00 -14.22 -7.86
N TYR A 115 20.58 -15.42 -7.89
CA TYR A 115 21.57 -15.80 -8.89
C TYR A 115 20.99 -15.76 -10.31
N CYS A 116 19.84 -16.39 -10.54
CA CYS A 116 19.20 -16.44 -11.86
C CYS A 116 18.79 -15.04 -12.33
N TRP A 117 18.25 -14.21 -11.44
CA TRP A 117 17.95 -12.81 -11.72
C TRP A 117 19.22 -12.02 -12.11
N ARG A 118 20.31 -12.16 -11.34
CA ARG A 118 21.60 -11.51 -11.63
C ARG A 118 22.18 -11.92 -12.98
N GLU A 119 22.05 -13.18 -13.36
CA GLU A 119 22.47 -13.66 -14.68
C GLU A 119 21.65 -13.01 -15.80
N LYS A 120 20.31 -12.95 -15.67
CA LYS A 120 19.43 -12.33 -16.66
C LYS A 120 19.72 -10.83 -16.83
N ILE A 121 19.88 -10.06 -15.74
CA ILE A 121 20.20 -8.62 -15.84
C ILE A 121 21.60 -8.39 -16.40
N THR A 122 22.57 -9.26 -16.08
CA THR A 122 23.94 -9.14 -16.60
C THR A 122 23.95 -9.38 -18.11
N GLN A 123 23.28 -10.44 -18.58
CA GLN A 123 23.13 -10.72 -20.01
C GLN A 123 22.42 -9.56 -20.73
N HIS A 124 21.37 -9.00 -20.14
CA HIS A 124 20.66 -7.86 -20.72
C HIS A 124 21.53 -6.58 -20.75
N SER A 125 22.30 -6.30 -19.70
CA SER A 125 23.21 -5.15 -19.67
C SER A 125 24.26 -5.20 -20.79
N GLN A 126 24.73 -6.41 -21.14
CA GLN A 126 25.73 -6.62 -22.19
C GLN A 126 25.13 -6.61 -23.60
N SER A 127 23.92 -7.15 -23.76
CA SER A 127 23.24 -7.28 -25.07
C SER A 127 22.39 -6.07 -25.46
N THR A 128 22.05 -5.22 -24.50
CA THR A 128 21.25 -4.00 -24.70
C THR A 128 22.02 -2.77 -24.21
N PRO A 129 22.97 -2.21 -25.00
CA PRO A 129 23.64 -0.96 -24.66
C PRO A 129 22.66 0.22 -24.53
N LEU A 130 23.04 1.25 -23.77
CA LEU A 130 22.24 2.47 -23.64
C LEU A 130 22.23 3.25 -24.95
N SER A 131 21.04 3.68 -25.37
CA SER A 131 20.87 4.68 -26.43
C SER A 131 21.40 6.04 -25.99
N GLU A 132 21.74 6.91 -26.95
CA GLU A 132 22.20 8.28 -26.64
C GLU A 132 21.14 9.08 -25.86
N LYS A 133 19.85 8.81 -26.09
CA LYS A 133 18.75 9.40 -25.34
C LYS A 133 18.78 8.98 -23.86
N GLU A 134 18.95 7.69 -23.59
CA GLU A 134 19.07 7.18 -22.22
C GLU A 134 20.30 7.79 -21.53
N LYS A 135 21.48 7.76 -22.17
CA LYS A 135 22.71 8.32 -21.61
C LYS A 135 22.55 9.78 -21.19
N SER A 136 21.88 10.60 -22.01
CA SER A 136 21.65 12.02 -21.71
C SER A 136 20.71 12.27 -20.52
N SER A 137 19.92 11.28 -20.12
CA SER A 137 18.93 11.38 -19.03
C SER A 137 19.44 10.78 -17.71
N ILE A 138 20.59 10.10 -17.73
CA ILE A 138 21.18 9.43 -16.57
C ILE A 138 22.25 10.34 -15.94
N LYS A 139 22.27 10.42 -14.60
CA LYS A 139 23.32 11.17 -13.87
C LYS A 139 24.71 10.58 -14.19
N ALA A 140 25.71 11.45 -14.32
CA ALA A 140 27.06 11.07 -14.78
C ALA A 140 27.68 9.91 -13.98
N ASP A 141 27.51 9.91 -12.65
CA ASP A 141 28.05 8.86 -11.78
C ASP A 141 27.38 7.51 -12.05
N TYR A 142 26.05 7.47 -12.17
CA TYR A 142 25.30 6.24 -12.47
C TYR A 142 25.60 5.72 -13.87
N LEU A 143 25.80 6.62 -14.85
CA LEU A 143 26.22 6.24 -16.20
C LEU A 143 27.62 5.61 -16.18
N SER A 144 28.57 6.24 -15.49
CA SER A 144 29.93 5.72 -15.31
C SER A 144 29.93 4.34 -14.65
N ASP A 145 29.14 4.16 -13.58
CA ASP A 145 29.02 2.87 -12.89
C ASP A 145 28.47 1.79 -13.82
N PHE A 146 27.39 2.10 -14.55
CA PHE A 146 26.78 1.18 -15.51
C PHE A 146 27.76 0.78 -16.63
N GLU A 147 28.47 1.74 -17.23
CA GLU A 147 29.44 1.47 -18.30
C GLU A 147 30.65 0.67 -17.83
N LYS A 148 31.04 0.81 -16.55
CA LYS A 148 32.11 0.02 -15.92
C LYS A 148 31.61 -1.33 -15.38
N GLY A 149 30.30 -1.59 -15.39
CA GLY A 149 29.69 -2.77 -14.81
C GLY A 149 29.75 -2.84 -13.28
N ILE A 150 29.82 -1.69 -12.60
CA ILE A 150 29.85 -1.59 -11.14
C ILE A 150 28.41 -1.53 -10.63
N GLY A 151 28.04 -2.46 -9.75
CA GLY A 151 26.73 -2.47 -9.10
C GLY A 151 25.56 -2.54 -10.09
N ILE A 152 25.69 -3.33 -11.17
CA ILE A 152 24.69 -3.46 -12.24
C ILE A 152 23.30 -3.73 -11.66
N GLU A 153 23.21 -4.54 -10.61
CA GLU A 153 21.96 -4.86 -9.91
C GLU A 153 21.19 -3.62 -9.44
N LYS A 154 21.88 -2.53 -9.07
CA LYS A 154 21.23 -1.27 -8.68
C LYS A 154 20.57 -0.54 -9.86
N THR A 155 20.88 -0.91 -11.10
CA THR A 155 20.17 -0.37 -12.29
C THR A 155 18.81 -1.04 -12.51
N TYR A 156 18.66 -2.27 -12.02
CA TYR A 156 17.50 -3.13 -12.25
C TYR A 156 16.69 -3.39 -10.98
N GLY A 157 16.99 -2.72 -9.88
CA GLY A 157 16.48 -3.07 -8.55
C GLY A 157 14.96 -3.12 -8.47
N CYS A 158 14.46 -4.16 -7.83
CA CYS A 158 13.03 -4.36 -7.58
C CYS A 158 12.82 -5.14 -6.27
N THR A 159 11.59 -5.10 -5.76
CA THR A 159 11.07 -5.98 -4.72
C THR A 159 10.70 -7.36 -5.30
N LEU A 160 10.31 -8.30 -4.43
CA LEU A 160 9.79 -9.61 -4.84
C LEU A 160 8.89 -10.20 -3.76
N MET A 161 7.64 -10.48 -4.11
CA MET A 161 6.71 -11.33 -3.36
C MET A 161 6.33 -12.55 -4.18
N CYS A 162 6.22 -13.70 -3.52
CA CYS A 162 5.74 -14.93 -4.14
C CYS A 162 4.88 -15.74 -3.18
N TYR A 163 3.80 -16.30 -3.70
CA TYR A 163 2.98 -17.32 -3.04
C TYR A 163 2.95 -18.58 -3.90
N VAL A 164 3.13 -19.73 -3.27
CA VAL A 164 3.15 -21.05 -3.92
C VAL A 164 2.23 -22.00 -3.19
N TYR A 165 1.33 -22.65 -3.93
CA TYR A 165 0.43 -23.68 -3.44
C TYR A 165 0.66 -25.00 -4.15
N THR A 166 0.64 -26.11 -3.41
CA THR A 166 0.63 -27.48 -3.93
C THR A 166 -0.46 -28.29 -3.23
N ALA A 167 -0.71 -29.51 -3.69
CA ALA A 167 -1.65 -30.43 -3.03
C ALA A 167 -1.25 -30.84 -1.60
N HIS A 168 -0.01 -30.57 -1.17
CA HIS A 168 0.54 -31.05 0.10
C HIS A 168 0.99 -29.96 1.07
N PHE A 169 1.37 -28.80 0.53
CA PHE A 169 1.88 -27.68 1.30
C PHE A 169 1.76 -26.39 0.49
N TRP A 170 1.85 -25.27 1.19
CA TRP A 170 2.03 -23.96 0.58
C TRP A 170 3.13 -23.21 1.32
N PHE A 171 3.76 -22.27 0.64
CA PHE A 171 4.74 -21.36 1.21
C PHE A 171 4.68 -20.01 0.51
N ALA A 172 5.11 -18.97 1.19
CA ALA A 172 5.17 -17.63 0.66
C ALA A 172 6.45 -16.94 1.14
N PHE A 173 7.00 -16.04 0.34
CA PHE A 173 8.21 -15.30 0.69
C PHE A 173 8.21 -13.90 0.09
N HIS A 174 8.93 -12.99 0.75
CA HIS A 174 8.89 -11.57 0.46
C HIS A 174 10.21 -10.88 0.82
N ILE A 175 10.68 -10.02 -0.08
CA ILE A 175 11.64 -8.92 0.13
C ILE A 175 11.05 -7.64 -0.49
N GLY A 176 10.99 -6.54 0.28
CA GLY A 176 10.25 -5.32 -0.11
C GLY A 176 9.11 -4.95 0.84
N ASP A 177 8.23 -4.06 0.39
CA ASP A 177 7.25 -3.33 1.20
C ASP A 177 5.80 -3.50 0.72
N GLY A 178 5.55 -4.24 -0.36
CA GLY A 178 4.19 -4.64 -0.74
C GLY A 178 3.50 -5.53 0.31
N LYS A 179 2.23 -5.87 0.10
CA LYS A 179 1.46 -6.68 1.06
C LYS A 179 1.00 -8.01 0.48
N CYS A 180 1.14 -9.05 1.31
CA CYS A 180 0.56 -10.36 1.09
C CYS A 180 -0.62 -10.54 2.06
N ILE A 181 -1.83 -10.72 1.53
CA ILE A 181 -3.06 -10.88 2.33
C ILE A 181 -3.65 -12.26 2.06
N ALA A 182 -3.82 -13.05 3.12
CA ALA A 182 -4.45 -14.36 3.06
C ALA A 182 -5.79 -14.35 3.80
N PHE A 183 -6.77 -15.12 3.30
CA PHE A 183 -8.06 -15.32 3.94
C PHE A 183 -8.18 -16.76 4.45
N ASP A 184 -8.41 -16.94 5.74
CA ASP A 184 -8.61 -18.26 6.35
C ASP A 184 -10.01 -18.84 6.05
N ASP A 185 -10.27 -20.05 6.53
CA ASP A 185 -11.56 -20.74 6.35
C ASP A 185 -12.77 -20.02 6.96
N ASN A 186 -12.54 -19.13 7.93
CA ASN A 186 -13.55 -18.29 8.56
C ASN A 186 -13.72 -16.93 7.86
N GLY A 187 -13.06 -16.74 6.71
CA GLY A 187 -13.05 -15.48 5.97
C GLY A 187 -12.33 -14.35 6.71
N THR A 188 -11.54 -14.67 7.73
CA THR A 188 -10.71 -13.72 8.46
C THR A 188 -9.42 -13.54 7.67
N TRP A 189 -9.01 -12.28 7.49
CA TRP A 189 -7.77 -11.97 6.81
C TRP A 189 -6.60 -11.94 7.80
N PHE A 190 -5.40 -12.20 7.29
CA PHE A 190 -4.14 -12.01 8.00
C PHE A 190 -3.00 -11.81 7.00
N GLU A 191 -1.89 -11.26 7.46
CA GLU A 191 -0.63 -11.18 6.70
C GLU A 191 0.20 -12.44 7.00
N PRO A 192 0.32 -13.39 6.05
CA PRO A 192 0.98 -14.65 6.32
C PRO A 192 2.50 -14.49 6.40
N ILE A 193 3.07 -13.46 5.79
CA ILE A 193 4.51 -13.16 5.87
C ILE A 193 4.68 -11.98 6.83
N PRO A 194 5.61 -12.03 7.80
CA PRO A 194 5.84 -10.92 8.72
C PRO A 194 6.21 -9.61 8.00
N TRP A 195 5.94 -8.46 8.63
CA TRP A 195 6.42 -7.16 8.17
C TRP A 195 7.95 -7.05 8.28
N ASP A 196 8.57 -6.19 7.46
CA ASP A 196 10.00 -5.89 7.49
C ASP A 196 10.18 -4.52 8.12
N GLU A 197 10.79 -4.48 9.30
CA GLU A 197 11.04 -3.23 10.01
C GLU A 197 12.01 -2.29 9.26
N LYS A 198 12.78 -2.79 8.28
CA LYS A 198 13.61 -1.95 7.41
C LYS A 198 12.81 -1.28 6.30
N CYS A 199 11.62 -1.79 5.99
CA CYS A 199 10.67 -1.13 5.11
C CYS A 199 9.94 -0.05 5.90
N PHE A 200 10.47 1.17 5.82
CA PHE A 200 9.96 2.33 6.55
C PHE A 200 10.21 3.61 5.77
N LEU A 201 9.19 4.45 5.68
CA LEU A 201 9.18 5.65 4.85
C LEU A 201 9.54 5.30 3.40
N ASN A 202 10.67 5.80 2.91
CA ASN A 202 11.15 5.63 1.55
C ASN A 202 12.26 4.58 1.42
N LYS A 203 12.48 3.77 2.47
CA LYS A 203 13.47 2.69 2.46
C LYS A 203 12.75 1.37 2.25
N THR A 204 13.26 0.59 1.30
CA THR A 204 12.67 -0.67 0.84
C THR A 204 13.79 -1.70 0.64
N THR A 205 13.63 -2.91 1.18
CA THR A 205 14.56 -4.02 0.92
C THR A 205 14.37 -4.56 -0.50
N SER A 206 15.46 -4.98 -1.16
CA SER A 206 15.42 -5.27 -2.60
C SER A 206 16.35 -6.40 -3.03
N LEU A 207 16.02 -7.06 -4.14
CA LEU A 207 16.90 -8.03 -4.80
C LEU A 207 18.26 -7.45 -5.18
N CYS A 208 18.35 -6.13 -5.38
CA CYS A 208 19.60 -5.45 -5.70
C CYS A 208 20.48 -5.16 -4.48
N ASP A 209 20.05 -5.50 -3.28
CA ASP A 209 20.86 -5.30 -2.08
C ASP A 209 21.98 -6.34 -1.98
N SER A 210 23.12 -5.90 -1.44
CA SER A 210 24.27 -6.78 -1.21
C SER A 210 23.92 -7.88 -0.21
N SER A 211 23.07 -7.57 0.77
CA SER A 211 22.55 -8.49 1.79
C SER A 211 21.15 -9.05 1.48
N ALA A 212 20.66 -8.97 0.23
CA ALA A 212 19.28 -9.34 -0.11
C ALA A 212 18.81 -10.70 0.46
N ILE A 213 19.71 -11.71 0.49
CA ILE A 213 19.41 -13.04 1.03
C ILE A 213 19.01 -13.03 2.52
N GLU A 214 19.48 -12.06 3.28
CA GLU A 214 19.23 -11.92 4.72
C GLU A 214 17.87 -11.29 5.00
N GLU A 215 17.34 -10.51 4.06
CA GLU A 215 16.10 -9.74 4.19
C GLU A 215 14.85 -10.54 3.79
N PHE A 216 15.01 -11.73 3.21
CA PHE A 216 13.87 -12.58 2.89
C PHE A 216 13.12 -13.01 4.15
N ARG A 217 11.84 -12.65 4.19
CA ARG A 217 10.84 -13.15 5.13
C ARG A 217 10.00 -14.18 4.44
N TYR A 218 9.50 -15.15 5.19
CA TYR A 218 8.70 -16.22 4.60
C TYR A 218 7.81 -16.92 5.62
N CYS A 219 6.87 -17.67 5.08
CA CYS A 219 6.04 -18.58 5.84
C CYS A 219 5.77 -19.85 5.06
N TYR A 220 5.34 -20.90 5.76
CA TYR A 220 4.97 -22.17 5.15
C TYR A 220 3.97 -22.91 6.02
N CYS A 221 3.22 -23.82 5.39
CA CYS A 221 2.27 -24.70 6.04
C CYS A 221 2.10 -25.99 5.22
N GLY A 222 1.94 -27.13 5.91
CA GLY A 222 1.66 -28.41 5.27
C GLY A 222 0.81 -29.35 6.14
N ASP A 223 0.04 -28.80 7.07
CA ASP A 223 -0.92 -29.53 7.91
C ASP A 223 -2.34 -29.61 7.31
N GLY A 224 -2.53 -29.05 6.12
CA GLY A 224 -3.80 -29.00 5.41
C GLY A 224 -4.60 -27.71 5.60
N ASN A 225 -4.17 -26.80 6.48
CA ASN A 225 -4.78 -25.48 6.61
C ASN A 225 -4.37 -24.60 5.43
N ASN A 226 -5.27 -24.49 4.45
CA ASN A 226 -5.07 -23.73 3.23
C ASN A 226 -5.94 -22.47 3.24
N PRO A 227 -5.41 -21.31 2.85
CA PRO A 227 -6.22 -20.11 2.70
C PRO A 227 -7.22 -20.25 1.54
N ILE A 228 -8.39 -19.63 1.68
CA ILE A 228 -9.41 -19.52 0.62
C ILE A 228 -8.83 -18.76 -0.58
N ALA A 229 -8.11 -17.68 -0.29
CA ALA A 229 -7.49 -16.82 -1.28
C ALA A 229 -6.24 -16.16 -0.68
N VAL A 230 -5.25 -15.91 -1.52
CA VAL A 230 -4.06 -15.12 -1.20
C VAL A 230 -3.88 -14.08 -2.29
N PHE A 231 -3.74 -12.82 -1.88
CA PHE A 231 -3.44 -11.67 -2.74
C PHE A 231 -2.04 -11.16 -2.44
N LEU A 232 -1.31 -10.82 -3.49
CA LEU A 232 -0.07 -10.06 -3.47
C LEU A 232 -0.36 -8.72 -4.13
N GLY A 233 -0.02 -7.61 -3.48
CA GLY A 233 -0.17 -6.25 -4.03
C GLY A 233 1.09 -5.42 -3.81
N SER A 234 1.56 -4.72 -4.83
CA SER A 234 2.66 -3.74 -4.67
C SER A 234 2.26 -2.61 -3.72
N ASP A 235 3.24 -1.84 -3.26
CA ASP A 235 3.05 -0.61 -2.46
C ASP A 235 2.08 0.37 -3.14
N GLY A 236 2.08 0.45 -4.47
CA GLY A 236 1.12 1.25 -5.22
C GLY A 236 -0.33 0.90 -4.90
N ILE A 237 -0.65 -0.36 -4.61
CA ILE A 237 -1.97 -0.78 -4.10
C ILE A 237 -2.13 -0.37 -2.64
N ASP A 238 -1.20 -0.74 -1.77
CA ASP A 238 -1.30 -0.53 -0.31
C ASP A 238 -1.48 0.95 0.05
N ASP A 239 -0.64 1.80 -0.51
CA ASP A 239 -0.61 3.25 -0.28
C ASP A 239 -1.88 3.96 -0.79
N SER A 240 -2.67 3.31 -1.66
CA SER A 240 -3.90 3.87 -2.19
C SER A 240 -5.12 3.71 -1.26
N PHE A 241 -5.02 2.89 -0.21
CA PHE A 241 -6.16 2.57 0.66
C PHE A 241 -6.05 3.12 2.09
N GLY A 242 -4.87 3.59 2.49
CA GLY A 242 -4.60 4.06 3.85
C GLY A 242 -4.60 2.89 4.84
N GLU A 243 -5.69 2.71 5.58
CA GLU A 243 -5.83 1.57 6.51
C GLU A 243 -5.89 0.23 5.74
N THR A 244 -5.17 -0.79 6.19
CA THR A 244 -5.09 -2.12 5.56
C THR A 244 -6.48 -2.73 5.32
N GLU A 245 -7.44 -2.52 6.21
CA GLU A 245 -8.80 -3.03 6.08
C GLU A 245 -9.54 -2.51 4.84
N ASN A 246 -9.20 -1.32 4.34
CA ASN A 246 -9.77 -0.79 3.10
C ASN A 246 -9.26 -1.56 1.89
N MET A 247 -7.96 -1.89 1.85
CA MET A 247 -7.37 -2.76 0.83
C MET A 247 -7.97 -4.18 0.91
N VAL A 248 -8.10 -4.74 2.12
CA VAL A 248 -8.75 -6.04 2.32
C VAL A 248 -10.19 -6.03 1.80
N ASN A 249 -10.94 -4.95 2.05
CA ASN A 249 -12.28 -4.78 1.51
C ASN A 249 -12.30 -4.81 -0.03
N PHE A 250 -11.33 -4.16 -0.68
CA PHE A 250 -11.18 -4.21 -2.14
C PHE A 250 -10.95 -5.64 -2.64
N TYR A 251 -10.06 -6.41 -2.00
CA TYR A 251 -9.85 -7.83 -2.33
C TYR A 251 -11.11 -8.68 -2.13
N VAL A 252 -11.89 -8.44 -1.06
CA VAL A 252 -13.18 -9.11 -0.86
C VAL A 252 -14.16 -8.75 -1.99
N GLN A 253 -14.21 -7.51 -2.48
CA GLN A 253 -15.06 -7.16 -3.63
C GLN A 253 -14.64 -7.89 -4.91
N ILE A 254 -13.34 -8.06 -5.16
CA ILE A 254 -12.85 -8.87 -6.28
C ILE A 254 -13.34 -10.31 -6.15
N LEU A 255 -13.19 -10.94 -4.98
CA LEU A 255 -13.63 -12.31 -4.73
C LEU A 255 -15.15 -12.48 -4.92
N LYS A 256 -15.95 -11.50 -4.46
CA LYS A 256 -17.40 -11.48 -4.68
C LYS A 256 -17.76 -11.37 -6.16
N LEU A 257 -17.08 -10.47 -6.88
CA LEU A 257 -17.29 -10.30 -8.31
C LEU A 257 -16.95 -11.58 -9.09
N ILE A 258 -15.86 -12.26 -8.72
CA ILE A 258 -15.52 -13.59 -9.26
C ILE A 258 -16.65 -14.59 -9.03
N ASN A 259 -17.19 -14.67 -7.80
CA ASN A 259 -18.21 -15.66 -7.48
C ASN A 259 -19.56 -15.37 -8.17
N LYS A 260 -19.89 -14.08 -8.35
CA LYS A 260 -21.16 -13.64 -8.92
C LYS A 260 -21.17 -13.57 -10.45
N GLU A 261 -20.09 -13.06 -11.05
CA GLU A 261 -20.04 -12.69 -12.47
C GLU A 261 -18.89 -13.38 -13.23
N GLY A 262 -18.06 -14.17 -12.53
CA GLY A 262 -16.98 -14.95 -13.11
C GLY A 262 -15.64 -14.22 -13.16
N LEU A 263 -14.58 -15.00 -13.41
CA LEU A 263 -13.20 -14.54 -13.41
C LEU A 263 -12.91 -13.47 -14.48
N GLU A 264 -13.41 -13.66 -15.70
CA GLU A 264 -13.16 -12.73 -16.82
C GLU A 264 -13.69 -11.32 -16.52
N THR A 265 -14.90 -11.23 -15.98
CA THR A 265 -15.51 -9.97 -15.55
C THR A 265 -14.72 -9.29 -14.44
N ALA A 266 -14.25 -10.07 -13.47
CA ALA A 266 -13.42 -9.54 -12.38
C ALA A 266 -12.08 -8.99 -12.89
N VAL A 267 -11.42 -9.70 -13.82
CA VAL A 267 -10.17 -9.21 -14.44
C VAL A 267 -10.42 -7.93 -15.23
N ALA A 268 -11.50 -7.85 -16.01
CA ALA A 268 -11.85 -6.63 -16.74
C ALA A 268 -12.11 -5.44 -15.79
N ASN A 269 -12.80 -5.69 -14.67
CA ASN A 269 -13.02 -4.68 -13.64
C ASN A 269 -11.70 -4.20 -13.00
N ILE A 270 -10.76 -5.10 -12.71
CA ILE A 270 -9.42 -4.75 -12.21
C ILE A 270 -8.68 -3.87 -13.21
N GLN A 271 -8.68 -4.25 -14.49
CA GLN A 271 -8.02 -3.49 -15.57
C GLN A 271 -8.56 -2.06 -15.73
N GLU A 272 -9.85 -1.85 -15.45
CA GLU A 272 -10.46 -0.52 -15.46
C GLU A 272 -10.20 0.27 -14.17
N THR A 273 -10.22 -0.43 -13.02
CA THR A 273 -10.20 0.20 -11.70
C THR A 273 -8.80 0.61 -11.26
N LEU A 274 -7.76 -0.22 -11.50
CA LEU A 274 -6.41 0.09 -11.01
C LEU A 274 -5.85 1.42 -11.55
N PRO A 275 -5.96 1.76 -12.85
CA PRO A 275 -5.51 3.06 -13.33
C PRO A 275 -6.21 4.25 -12.64
N GLN A 276 -7.51 4.10 -12.35
CA GLN A 276 -8.28 5.12 -11.62
C GLN A 276 -7.84 5.23 -10.16
N LEU A 277 -7.58 4.09 -9.53
CA LEU A 277 -7.08 4.02 -8.15
C LEU A 277 -5.71 4.68 -8.05
N SER A 278 -4.78 4.40 -8.97
CA SER A 278 -3.47 5.05 -9.00
C SER A 278 -3.62 6.55 -9.07
N LYS A 279 -4.47 7.05 -9.97
CA LYS A 279 -4.69 8.49 -10.14
C LYS A 279 -5.16 9.23 -8.89
N ILE A 280 -6.01 8.61 -8.07
CA ILE A 280 -6.58 9.23 -6.87
C ILE A 280 -5.84 8.87 -5.57
N GLY A 281 -5.02 7.81 -5.61
CA GLY A 281 -4.28 7.26 -4.47
C GLY A 281 -2.77 7.53 -4.59
N SER A 282 -1.99 6.45 -4.62
CA SER A 282 -0.51 6.48 -4.59
C SER A 282 0.13 7.21 -5.78
N LYS A 283 -0.55 7.22 -6.93
CA LYS A 283 -0.01 7.63 -8.25
C LYS A 283 1.12 6.74 -8.76
N ASP A 284 1.46 5.68 -8.05
CA ASP A 284 2.49 4.74 -8.48
C ASP A 284 1.92 3.67 -9.41
N ASP A 285 2.82 2.90 -10.04
CA ASP A 285 2.45 1.67 -10.72
C ASP A 285 1.70 0.74 -9.76
N MET A 286 0.84 -0.12 -10.32
CA MET A 286 0.02 -1.00 -9.51
C MET A 286 0.07 -2.42 -10.05
N SER A 287 0.40 -3.35 -9.16
CA SER A 287 0.41 -4.78 -9.45
C SER A 287 -0.39 -5.55 -8.43
N ILE A 288 -1.15 -6.51 -8.92
CA ILE A 288 -1.89 -7.48 -8.12
C ILE A 288 -1.70 -8.87 -8.70
N ALA A 289 -1.52 -9.87 -7.85
CA ALA A 289 -1.62 -11.28 -8.22
C ALA A 289 -2.39 -12.05 -7.14
N CYS A 290 -3.22 -13.00 -7.54
CA CYS A 290 -4.04 -13.76 -6.62
C CYS A 290 -4.12 -15.23 -7.01
N ILE A 291 -4.03 -16.10 -6.01
CA ILE A 291 -4.40 -17.51 -6.08
C ILE A 291 -5.60 -17.73 -5.14
N TYR A 292 -6.63 -18.43 -5.62
CA TYR A 292 -7.79 -18.76 -4.80
C TYR A 292 -8.33 -20.16 -5.07
N ASP A 293 -8.96 -20.76 -4.07
CA ASP A 293 -9.73 -21.99 -4.20
C ASP A 293 -11.16 -21.65 -4.58
N GLU A 294 -11.50 -21.89 -5.85
CA GLU A 294 -12.83 -21.62 -6.41
C GLU A 294 -13.96 -22.36 -5.68
N GLU A 295 -13.73 -23.60 -5.22
CA GLU A 295 -14.76 -24.37 -4.53
C GLU A 295 -14.95 -23.84 -3.11
N SER A 296 -13.85 -23.57 -2.40
CA SER A 296 -13.90 -22.97 -1.06
C SER A 296 -14.53 -21.58 -1.10
N LEU A 297 -14.18 -20.74 -2.08
CA LEU A 297 -14.77 -19.41 -2.27
C LEU A 297 -16.29 -19.48 -2.41
N ARG A 298 -16.79 -20.34 -3.31
CA ARG A 298 -18.24 -20.55 -3.52
C ARG A 298 -18.98 -20.91 -2.24
N LYS A 299 -18.36 -21.72 -1.38
CA LYS A 299 -18.95 -22.20 -0.11
C LYS A 299 -18.83 -21.19 1.03
N LYS A 300 -17.78 -20.38 1.03
CA LYS A 300 -17.36 -19.55 2.17
C LYS A 300 -17.48 -18.05 1.93
N GLU A 301 -18.06 -17.59 0.81
CA GLU A 301 -18.29 -16.16 0.54
C GLU A 301 -18.98 -15.44 1.71
N LYS A 302 -20.00 -16.08 2.32
CA LYS A 302 -20.70 -15.50 3.48
C LYS A 302 -19.77 -15.22 4.67
N ASN A 303 -18.68 -15.98 4.82
CA ASN A 303 -17.70 -15.75 5.88
C ASN A 303 -16.89 -14.47 5.61
N LEU A 304 -16.49 -14.24 4.36
CA LEU A 304 -15.80 -13.01 3.91
C LEU A 304 -16.70 -11.78 4.09
N VAL A 305 -17.96 -11.87 3.65
CA VAL A 305 -18.96 -10.79 3.83
C VAL A 305 -19.27 -10.58 5.31
N GLY A 306 -19.30 -11.66 6.10
CA GLY A 306 -19.44 -11.60 7.55
C GLY A 306 -18.29 -10.86 8.24
N TRP A 307 -17.06 -10.95 7.73
CA TRP A 307 -15.96 -10.10 8.22
C TRP A 307 -16.20 -8.62 7.92
N GLN A 308 -16.65 -8.27 6.70
CA GLN A 308 -16.97 -6.87 6.34
C GLN A 308 -18.02 -6.28 7.28
N LYS A 309 -19.05 -7.08 7.62
CA LYS A 309 -20.06 -6.72 8.62
C LYS A 309 -19.44 -6.41 9.98
N ARG A 310 -18.62 -7.32 10.52
CA ARG A 310 -17.95 -7.15 11.83
C ARG A 310 -17.03 -5.92 11.85
N ASN A 311 -16.31 -5.66 10.76
CA ASN A 311 -15.46 -4.48 10.64
C ASN A 311 -16.29 -3.18 10.75
N ILE A 312 -17.42 -3.11 10.03
CA ILE A 312 -18.32 -1.95 10.12
C ILE A 312 -18.94 -1.82 11.51
N GLU A 313 -19.30 -2.93 12.17
CA GLU A 313 -19.79 -2.92 13.55
C GLU A 313 -18.76 -2.32 14.52
N ASN A 314 -17.49 -2.69 14.39
CA ASN A 314 -16.40 -2.12 15.19
C ASN A 314 -16.21 -0.62 14.90
N GLN A 315 -16.27 -0.22 13.62
CA GLN A 315 -16.18 1.21 13.25
C GLN A 315 -17.37 2.01 13.77
N LEU A 316 -18.58 1.46 13.74
CA LEU A 316 -19.78 2.07 14.35
C LEU A 316 -19.61 2.22 15.86
N PHE A 317 -19.10 1.19 16.53
CA PHE A 317 -18.81 1.23 17.97
C PHE A 317 -17.82 2.34 18.33
N GLU A 318 -16.68 2.43 17.64
CA GLU A 318 -15.69 3.49 17.89
C GLU A 318 -16.22 4.88 17.52
N THR A 319 -16.99 5.00 16.45
CA THR A 319 -17.64 6.26 16.06
C THR A 319 -18.64 6.71 17.13
N ASN A 320 -19.46 5.79 17.66
CA ASN A 320 -20.39 6.08 18.75
C ASN A 320 -19.66 6.56 20.02
N LYS A 321 -18.53 5.94 20.35
CA LYS A 321 -17.67 6.37 21.47
C LYS A 321 -17.11 7.77 21.26
N ARG A 322 -16.67 8.11 20.04
CA ARG A 322 -16.23 9.48 19.67
C ARG A 322 -17.37 10.49 19.81
N ILE A 323 -18.57 10.15 19.31
CA ILE A 323 -19.76 11.01 19.44
C ILE A 323 -20.06 11.32 20.90
N LEU A 324 -20.04 10.32 21.79
CA LEU A 324 -20.27 10.53 23.23
C LEU A 324 -19.19 11.44 23.84
N LYS A 325 -17.92 11.22 23.50
CA LYS A 325 -16.80 12.07 23.94
C LYS A 325 -16.98 13.52 23.50
N TYR A 326 -17.32 13.77 22.24
CA TYR A 326 -17.56 15.13 21.74
C TYR A 326 -18.78 15.78 22.38
N LYS A 327 -19.87 15.04 22.63
CA LYS A 327 -21.03 15.54 23.39
C LYS A 327 -20.64 15.99 24.80
N GLU A 328 -19.84 15.21 25.51
CA GLU A 328 -19.31 15.57 26.84
C GLU A 328 -18.41 16.81 26.78
N GLU A 329 -17.52 16.87 25.80
CA GLU A 329 -16.59 17.99 25.60
C GLU A 329 -17.32 19.30 25.29
N ILE A 330 -18.29 19.28 24.37
CA ILE A 330 -19.15 20.42 24.06
C ILE A 330 -19.92 20.87 25.30
N THR A 331 -20.48 19.93 26.07
CA THR A 331 -21.19 20.24 27.32
C THR A 331 -20.28 20.89 28.37
N ARG A 332 -19.02 20.42 28.47
CA ARG A 332 -18.01 20.98 29.38
C ARG A 332 -17.59 22.38 28.95
N LEU A 333 -17.22 22.56 27.69
CA LEU A 333 -16.76 23.84 27.13
C LEU A 333 -17.88 24.89 27.12
N GLY A 334 -19.13 24.48 26.87
CA GLY A 334 -20.30 25.36 26.94
C GLY A 334 -20.60 25.94 28.33
N LYS A 335 -20.00 25.38 29.40
CA LYS A 335 -20.07 25.92 30.77
C LYS A 335 -18.97 26.94 31.06
N CYS A 336 -17.99 27.10 30.16
CA CYS A 336 -16.86 28.01 30.32
C CYS A 336 -17.15 29.39 29.69
N ASP A 337 -16.29 30.37 29.98
CA ASP A 337 -16.36 31.68 29.36
C ASP A 337 -15.80 31.64 27.93
N LEU A 338 -16.70 31.47 26.95
CA LEU A 338 -16.36 31.41 25.52
C LEU A 338 -15.86 32.75 24.95
N ARG A 339 -15.81 33.84 25.73
CA ARG A 339 -15.08 35.05 25.31
C ARG A 339 -13.57 34.82 25.23
N ASN A 340 -13.07 33.77 25.88
CA ASN A 340 -11.71 33.29 25.67
C ASN A 340 -11.59 32.68 24.27
N GLN A 341 -10.77 33.28 23.42
CA GLN A 341 -10.58 32.88 22.02
C GLN A 341 -10.20 31.40 21.87
N LYS A 342 -9.35 30.85 22.75
CA LYS A 342 -8.96 29.44 22.69
C LYS A 342 -10.15 28.52 22.97
N LEU A 343 -10.92 28.80 24.02
CA LEU A 343 -12.09 27.99 24.37
C LEU A 343 -13.20 28.05 23.32
N MET A 344 -13.37 29.21 22.66
CA MET A 344 -14.29 29.35 21.53
C MET A 344 -13.87 28.46 20.36
N ILE A 345 -12.59 28.49 20.00
CA ILE A 345 -12.02 27.68 18.91
C ILE A 345 -12.19 26.19 19.23
N ASP A 346 -11.81 25.75 20.43
CA ASP A 346 -11.95 24.35 20.86
C ASP A 346 -13.42 23.90 20.81
N PHE A 347 -14.36 24.76 21.22
CA PHE A 347 -15.80 24.47 21.18
C PHE A 347 -16.33 24.35 19.75
N GLN A 348 -15.87 25.20 18.82
CA GLN A 348 -16.25 25.13 17.41
C GLN A 348 -15.70 23.87 16.75
N TYR A 349 -14.43 23.51 16.99
CA TYR A 349 -13.85 22.26 16.49
C TYR A 349 -14.60 21.04 17.01
N ALA A 350 -14.91 20.99 18.31
CA ALA A 350 -15.65 19.86 18.89
C ALA A 350 -17.05 19.70 18.25
N LYS A 351 -17.74 20.79 17.93
CA LYS A 351 -19.02 20.75 17.18
C LYS A 351 -18.84 20.24 15.76
N GLN A 352 -17.82 20.71 15.05
CA GLN A 352 -17.54 20.29 13.69
C GLN A 352 -17.18 18.79 13.64
N ASP A 353 -16.34 18.32 14.56
CA ASP A 353 -15.96 16.91 14.67
C ASP A 353 -17.14 16.02 15.05
N LEU A 354 -18.05 16.51 15.92
CA LEU A 354 -19.30 15.81 16.23
C LEU A 354 -20.17 15.61 14.98
N SER A 355 -20.34 16.66 14.17
CA SER A 355 -21.11 16.59 12.92
C SER A 355 -20.49 15.60 11.93
N LYS A 356 -19.17 15.68 11.70
CA LYS A 356 -18.44 14.70 10.87
C LYS A 356 -18.60 13.26 11.38
N ALA A 357 -18.59 13.06 12.70
CA ALA A 357 -18.77 11.74 13.29
C ALA A 357 -20.18 11.17 13.05
N PHE A 358 -21.22 12.02 13.08
CA PHE A 358 -22.58 11.59 12.69
C PHE A 358 -22.69 11.28 11.20
N GLU A 359 -22.12 12.09 10.32
CA GLU A 359 -22.08 11.80 8.88
C GLU A 359 -21.40 10.45 8.59
N LEU A 360 -20.26 10.19 9.25
CA LEU A 360 -19.58 8.90 9.16
C LEU A 360 -20.47 7.76 9.66
N LYS A 361 -21.13 7.93 10.81
CA LYS A 361 -22.06 6.93 11.37
C LYS A 361 -23.19 6.59 10.40
N HIS A 362 -23.82 7.61 9.79
CA HIS A 362 -24.87 7.42 8.76
C HIS A 362 -24.35 6.61 7.58
N SER A 363 -23.16 6.96 7.07
CA SER A 363 -22.51 6.24 5.99
C SER A 363 -22.23 4.77 6.36
N LEU A 364 -21.68 4.53 7.56
CA LEU A 364 -21.38 3.20 8.06
C LEU A 364 -22.63 2.34 8.25
N ALA A 365 -23.71 2.89 8.82
CA ALA A 365 -24.94 2.14 9.00
C ALA A 365 -25.65 1.82 7.69
N ASN A 366 -25.60 2.72 6.70
CA ASN A 366 -26.05 2.41 5.35
C ASN A 366 -25.25 1.27 4.72
N LYS A 367 -23.92 1.24 4.92
CA LYS A 367 -23.08 0.12 4.47
C LYS A 367 -23.43 -1.18 5.21
N TRP A 368 -23.61 -1.13 6.53
CA TRP A 368 -23.99 -2.27 7.36
C TRP A 368 -25.32 -2.87 6.90
N ASN A 369 -26.33 -2.02 6.68
CA ASN A 369 -27.65 -2.42 6.20
C ASN A 369 -27.57 -3.16 4.86
N LYS A 370 -26.81 -2.63 3.89
CA LYS A 370 -26.60 -3.27 2.58
C LYS A 370 -25.93 -4.64 2.71
N ILE A 371 -24.92 -4.76 3.58
CA ILE A 371 -24.22 -6.02 3.81
C ILE A 371 -25.14 -7.05 4.51
N CYS A 372 -25.96 -6.62 5.47
CA CYS A 372 -26.92 -7.51 6.11
C CYS A 372 -28.01 -7.98 5.15
N GLU A 373 -28.52 -7.11 4.28
CA GLU A 373 -29.45 -7.49 3.21
C GLU A 373 -28.82 -8.53 2.27
N GLU A 374 -27.53 -8.43 1.98
CA GLU A 374 -26.81 -9.43 1.17
C GLU A 374 -26.69 -10.80 1.86
N ILE A 375 -26.49 -10.83 3.19
CA ILE A 375 -26.33 -12.08 3.95
C ILE A 375 -27.69 -12.75 4.24
N ASP A 376 -28.63 -11.95 4.75
CA ASP A 376 -29.88 -12.39 5.39
C ASP A 376 -31.12 -12.17 4.49
N GLY A 377 -30.96 -11.51 3.34
CA GLY A 377 -32.06 -11.19 2.42
C GLY A 377 -33.15 -10.37 3.10
N GLU A 378 -34.41 -10.71 2.82
CA GLU A 378 -35.59 -10.03 3.37
C GLU A 378 -35.75 -10.17 4.90
N SER A 379 -34.94 -11.02 5.55
CA SER A 379 -35.03 -11.29 7.00
C SER A 379 -34.14 -10.39 7.86
N TYR A 380 -33.34 -9.50 7.25
CA TYR A 380 -32.45 -8.63 8.00
C TYR A 380 -33.21 -7.53 8.77
N THR A 381 -32.69 -7.16 9.94
CA THR A 381 -33.19 -6.05 10.74
C THR A 381 -32.24 -4.85 10.61
N PRO A 382 -32.72 -3.65 10.25
CA PRO A 382 -31.91 -2.43 10.14
C PRO A 382 -31.09 -2.14 11.38
N TYR A 383 -29.93 -1.48 11.17
CA TYR A 383 -29.04 -1.11 12.26
C TYR A 383 -29.80 -0.31 13.31
N ASN A 384 -29.85 -0.86 14.53
CA ASN A 384 -30.51 -0.23 15.64
C ASN A 384 -29.58 0.79 16.28
N ASP A 385 -29.96 2.05 16.22
CA ASP A 385 -29.16 3.12 16.78
C ASP A 385 -29.47 3.34 18.26
N GLU A 386 -28.52 2.98 19.11
CA GLU A 386 -28.64 3.12 20.56
C GLU A 386 -28.39 4.55 21.07
N ILE A 387 -27.72 5.41 20.30
CA ILE A 387 -27.31 6.76 20.73
C ILE A 387 -28.02 7.92 20.01
N GLY A 388 -28.85 7.59 19.01
CA GLY A 388 -29.61 8.54 18.17
C GLY A 388 -28.83 9.08 16.97
N TRP A 389 -29.57 9.51 15.94
CA TRP A 389 -29.04 9.89 14.61
C TRP A 389 -28.68 11.37 14.45
N GLU A 390 -29.22 12.23 15.31
CA GLU A 390 -28.83 13.62 15.62
C GLU A 390 -29.95 14.24 16.49
N GLU A 391 -29.59 15.14 17.42
CA GLU A 391 -30.55 16.11 17.97
C GLU A 391 -30.28 17.45 17.28
N SER A 392 -31.29 17.92 16.55
CA SER A 392 -31.32 19.20 15.82
C SER A 392 -30.71 20.37 16.59
N TYR A 393 -29.46 20.74 16.32
CA TYR A 393 -28.89 22.02 16.76
C TYR A 393 -27.86 22.58 15.77
N ILE A 394 -28.35 22.99 14.61
CA ILE A 394 -27.74 24.10 13.84
C ILE A 394 -28.89 25.01 13.37
N VAL A 395 -29.46 25.81 14.26
CA VAL A 395 -30.13 27.06 13.88
C VAL A 395 -29.69 28.12 14.88
N GLU A 396 -29.02 29.14 14.37
CA GLU A 396 -28.69 30.36 15.07
C GLU A 396 -29.97 31.01 15.62
N SER A 397 -29.97 31.42 16.88
CA SER A 397 -30.79 32.56 17.29
C SER A 397 -29.85 33.71 17.60
N GLU A 398 -29.55 34.51 16.58
CA GLU A 398 -29.19 35.91 16.79
C GLU A 398 -30.31 36.59 17.60
N PRO A 399 -29.98 37.44 18.58
CA PRO A 399 -30.99 38.27 19.22
C PRO A 399 -31.44 39.32 18.20
N THR A 400 -32.69 39.23 17.80
CA THR A 400 -33.40 40.24 17.00
C THR A 400 -33.36 41.60 17.69
N ASP A 401 -32.57 42.53 17.18
CA ASP A 401 -32.75 43.96 17.42
C ASP A 401 -33.97 44.44 16.62
N ALA A 402 -35.14 44.30 17.23
CA ALA A 402 -36.35 44.99 16.82
C ALA A 402 -36.45 46.31 17.59
N ASN A 403 -36.05 47.42 16.97
CA ASN A 403 -36.70 48.69 17.22
C ASN A 403 -36.67 49.57 15.97
N CYS A 404 -37.76 49.44 15.21
CA CYS A 404 -38.15 50.36 14.16
C CYS A 404 -39.08 51.42 14.76
N THR A 405 -38.71 52.69 14.67
CA THR A 405 -39.64 53.83 14.84
C THR A 405 -39.73 54.62 13.53
N SER A 406 -40.76 54.24 12.76
CA SER A 406 -41.68 55.06 11.97
C SER A 406 -41.30 56.52 11.63
N THR A 407 -41.23 56.88 10.34
CA THR A 407 -42.30 57.63 9.61
C THR A 407 -42.00 57.75 8.10
N PRO A 408 -43.00 57.93 7.21
CA PRO A 408 -42.92 57.63 5.77
C PRO A 408 -43.00 58.92 4.88
N PRO A 409 -43.26 58.84 3.56
CA PRO A 409 -42.36 59.31 2.49
C PRO A 409 -42.77 60.66 1.88
N SER A 410 -41.87 61.32 1.15
CA SER A 410 -42.31 62.29 0.12
C SER A 410 -41.29 62.54 -0.99
N ASN A 411 -41.84 62.39 -2.20
CA ASN A 411 -41.67 63.19 -3.43
C ASN A 411 -40.39 63.12 -4.28
N GLU A 412 -40.59 62.49 -5.44
CA GLU A 412 -40.47 63.09 -6.78
C GLU A 412 -39.27 64.01 -7.06
N ALA A 413 -38.39 63.56 -7.96
CA ALA A 413 -38.15 64.27 -9.22
C ALA A 413 -37.39 63.38 -10.22
N LYS A 414 -37.99 63.24 -11.40
CA LYS A 414 -37.38 62.73 -12.63
C LYS A 414 -36.26 63.67 -13.09
N THR A 415 -35.22 63.12 -13.72
CA THR A 415 -34.78 63.52 -15.07
C THR A 415 -33.74 62.53 -15.62
N ASN A 416 -34.04 62.02 -16.82
CA ASN A 416 -33.13 61.33 -17.75
C ASN A 416 -31.95 62.24 -18.12
N VAL A 417 -30.81 61.67 -18.54
CA VAL A 417 -30.17 61.87 -19.88
C VAL A 417 -29.04 60.83 -20.09
N GLU A 418 -29.23 60.04 -21.14
CA GLU A 418 -28.35 59.47 -22.19
C GLU A 418 -26.84 59.18 -21.98
N ASP A 419 -26.53 57.92 -22.30
CA ASP A 419 -25.41 57.31 -23.02
C ASP A 419 -24.26 58.19 -23.56
N THR A 420 -23.03 57.74 -23.31
CA THR A 420 -22.05 57.45 -24.38
C THR A 420 -20.91 56.54 -23.87
N PRO A 421 -20.39 55.61 -24.69
CA PRO A 421 -19.33 54.68 -24.31
C PRO A 421 -17.94 55.22 -24.68
N ALA A 422 -16.92 54.85 -23.93
CA ALA A 422 -15.54 55.03 -24.35
C ALA A 422 -14.66 53.86 -23.88
N ASP A 423 -14.14 53.15 -24.87
CA ASP A 423 -12.92 52.34 -24.83
C ASP A 423 -11.78 53.05 -24.08
N ASN A 424 -11.01 52.32 -23.27
CA ASN A 424 -9.65 51.92 -23.66
C ASN A 424 -8.87 51.28 -22.51
N THR A 425 -8.33 50.10 -22.82
CA THR A 425 -6.95 49.63 -22.61
C THR A 425 -6.29 49.64 -21.22
N ASN A 426 -5.69 48.47 -20.97
CA ASN A 426 -4.43 48.20 -20.30
C ASN A 426 -4.46 48.19 -18.76
N GLU A 427 -4.30 47.02 -18.13
CA GLU A 427 -3.03 46.28 -17.95
C GLU A 427 -2.28 46.80 -16.72
N ALA A 428 -1.82 45.84 -15.92
CA ALA A 428 -0.87 45.92 -14.81
C ALA A 428 -1.42 45.78 -13.37
N CYS A 429 -0.63 44.98 -12.63
CA CYS A 429 -0.45 44.94 -11.19
C CYS A 429 -1.37 44.02 -10.37
N TYR A 430 -1.10 42.72 -10.45
CA TYR A 430 -0.96 41.92 -9.22
C TYR A 430 0.54 41.72 -8.97
N GLU A 431 1.08 42.54 -8.07
CA GLU A 431 2.37 42.34 -7.44
C GLU A 431 2.14 42.12 -5.94
N ASN A 432 2.77 41.05 -5.45
CA ASN A 432 3.34 40.85 -4.13
C ASN A 432 2.38 40.75 -2.93
N SER A 433 2.42 39.63 -2.20
CA SER A 433 3.53 39.35 -1.28
C SER A 433 3.36 38.02 -0.53
N GLU A 434 4.42 37.20 -0.63
CA GLU A 434 5.12 36.48 0.46
C GLU A 434 4.36 35.31 1.14
N GLU A 435 4.76 34.06 0.89
CA GLU A 435 6.00 33.36 1.34
C GLU A 435 6.05 33.18 2.85
N ASP A 436 5.86 31.93 3.30
CA ASP A 436 6.53 31.40 4.48
C ASP A 436 6.94 29.95 4.21
N THR A 437 8.25 29.81 4.00
CA THR A 437 9.06 28.60 3.87
C THR A 437 9.40 28.01 5.24
N VAL A 438 9.34 26.69 5.39
CA VAL A 438 10.03 25.94 6.45
C VAL A 438 10.56 24.66 5.81
N ALA A 439 11.79 24.68 5.25
CA ALA A 439 13.04 24.25 5.87
C ALA A 439 13.18 22.72 5.98
N GLU A 440 13.62 22.10 4.87
CA GLU A 440 14.28 20.80 4.84
C GLU A 440 15.69 20.93 5.43
N LEU A 441 16.00 20.11 6.42
CA LEU A 441 17.33 20.03 7.04
C LEU A 441 18.15 18.95 6.34
N GLU A 442 19.28 19.37 5.77
CA GLU A 442 20.37 18.54 5.28
C GLU A 442 20.91 17.64 6.41
N VAL A 443 20.72 16.32 6.26
CA VAL A 443 21.42 15.30 7.06
C VAL A 443 21.76 14.14 6.12
N ASP A 444 22.70 14.35 5.20
CA ASP A 444 23.21 13.24 4.35
C ASP A 444 24.72 13.27 4.09
N GLU A 445 25.49 14.19 4.69
CA GLU A 445 26.95 14.25 4.51
C GLU A 445 27.78 13.68 5.67
N THR A 446 27.17 13.26 6.78
CA THR A 446 27.91 12.81 7.97
C THR A 446 28.10 11.29 8.11
N ILE A 447 27.45 10.46 7.29
CA ILE A 447 27.54 9.00 7.41
C ILE A 447 28.65 8.40 6.52
N GLU A 448 28.96 9.00 5.37
CA GLU A 448 30.04 8.51 4.48
C GLU A 448 31.46 8.78 5.02
N ALA A 449 31.61 9.69 6.00
CA ALA A 449 32.90 9.96 6.64
C ALA A 449 33.26 8.94 7.74
N GLU A 450 32.26 8.27 8.33
CA GLU A 450 32.49 7.26 9.38
C GLU A 450 32.80 5.87 8.82
N GLU A 451 32.30 5.52 7.62
CA GLU A 451 32.63 4.24 6.97
C GLU A 451 34.05 4.20 6.40
N LYS A 452 34.61 5.35 5.98
CA LYS A 452 36.02 5.46 5.54
C LYS A 452 37.03 5.36 6.70
N ASN A 453 36.69 5.86 7.89
CA ASN A 453 37.60 5.79 9.04
C ASN A 453 37.70 4.38 9.68
N MET A 454 36.68 3.53 9.51
CA MET A 454 36.76 2.13 9.97
C MET A 454 37.55 1.20 9.05
N THR A 455 37.68 1.54 7.77
CA THR A 455 38.48 0.75 6.81
C THR A 455 39.98 1.01 7.01
N ASP A 456 40.38 2.25 7.30
CA ASP A 456 41.79 2.61 7.53
C ASP A 456 42.38 2.10 8.87
N MET A 457 41.54 1.70 9.84
CA MET A 457 41.98 1.07 11.09
C MET A 457 42.19 -0.45 10.99
N LYS A 458 41.56 -1.14 10.02
CA LYS A 458 41.73 -2.60 9.85
C LYS A 458 42.97 -2.99 9.05
N ASP A 459 43.50 -2.09 8.22
CA ASP A 459 44.71 -2.36 7.42
C ASP A 459 46.03 -2.03 8.15
N LYS A 460 45.98 -1.44 9.36
CA LYS A 460 47.18 -1.23 10.20
C LYS A 460 47.46 -2.35 11.22
N ASP A 461 46.46 -3.17 11.56
CA ASP A 461 46.63 -4.25 12.54
C ASP A 461 47.11 -5.58 11.92
N ASN A 462 47.13 -5.71 10.59
CA ASN A 462 47.58 -6.91 9.89
C ASN A 462 49.07 -6.92 9.49
N ASN A 463 49.87 -5.92 9.90
CA ASN A 463 51.29 -5.82 9.53
C ASN A 463 52.28 -5.89 10.70
N THR A 464 51.84 -6.36 11.89
CA THR A 464 52.72 -6.49 13.07
C THR A 464 52.69 -7.88 13.74
N ALA A 465 52.41 -8.95 12.98
CA ALA A 465 52.42 -10.32 13.49
C ALA A 465 53.20 -11.31 12.59
N GLU A 466 54.33 -10.87 12.02
CA GLU A 466 55.39 -11.76 11.53
C GLU A 466 56.76 -11.16 11.86
N LYS A 467 57.15 -11.25 13.14
CA LYS A 467 58.53 -11.28 13.64
C LYS A 467 58.49 -11.29 15.17
N GLU A 468 58.44 -12.48 15.75
CA GLU A 468 59.30 -12.98 16.84
C GLU A 468 58.92 -14.41 17.21
#